data_AF-A0A8S3R755-F1
#
_entry.id   AF-A0A8S3R755-F1
#
_cell.length_a   1.000
_cell.length_b   1.000
_cell.length_c   1.000
_cell.angle_alpha   90.00
_cell.angle_beta   90.00
_cell.angle_gamma   90.00
#
_symmetry.space_group_name_H-M   'P 1'
#
loop_
_entity.id
_entity.type
_entity.pdbx_description
1 polymer ?
#
loop_
_entity_poly.entity_id
_entity_poly.type
_entity_poly.pdbx_seq_one_letter_code
_entity_poly.pdbx_strand_id
1 'polypeptide(L)'
;MLSTRYNAELVANRKPKMITEYNKYMGGVDLNDMLTSFYEDGRKSTKMWKKIVFNIIHRMVINAYILYQQNSDNAKSRLHFIQLLIDDLSEDHMTRNRVNLGVLNDEINNQNLRKLPERKEKDCCVCSVRNVPGGRKRSKHICVLCHKGVHKMCYKKHSRRCNADE
;
A
#
# COMPACT_ATOMS: atom_id res chain seq x y z
N MET A 1 -31.47 14.98 36.17
CA MET A 1 -30.37 13.99 36.22
C MET A 1 -30.55 13.14 37.45
N LEU A 2 -30.30 11.84 37.32
CA LEU A 2 -30.33 10.89 38.43
C LEU A 2 -28.90 10.38 38.66
N SER A 3 -28.51 10.21 39.92
CA SER A 3 -27.22 9.61 40.27
C SER A 3 -27.40 8.67 41.44
N THR A 4 -26.71 7.54 41.39
CA THR A 4 -26.55 6.61 42.51
C THR A 4 -25.36 6.95 43.39
N ARG A 5 -24.56 7.95 43.01
CA ARG A 5 -23.26 8.27 43.62
C ARG A 5 -23.24 9.61 44.35
N TYR A 6 -23.97 10.60 43.86
CA TYR A 6 -24.01 11.95 44.45
C TYR A 6 -25.41 12.35 44.88
N ASN A 7 -25.53 12.83 46.11
CA ASN A 7 -26.71 13.50 46.64
C ASN A 7 -26.75 14.97 46.16
N ALA A 8 -27.62 15.81 46.74
CA ALA A 8 -27.75 17.24 46.42
C ALA A 8 -26.53 18.11 46.83
N GLU A 9 -25.32 17.57 46.78
CA GLU A 9 -24.06 18.28 47.00
C GLU A 9 -23.86 19.36 45.93
N LEU A 10 -23.55 20.58 46.37
CA LEU A 10 -23.24 21.71 45.49
C LEU A 10 -21.72 21.91 45.39
N VAL A 11 -21.25 22.28 44.20
CA VAL A 11 -19.87 22.77 43.99
C VAL A 11 -19.80 24.29 44.11
N ALA A 12 -18.58 24.86 44.13
CA ALA A 12 -18.31 26.28 44.39
C ALA A 12 -19.13 27.27 43.51
N ASN A 13 -19.55 26.86 42.32
CA ASN A 13 -20.39 27.66 41.41
C ASN A 13 -21.90 27.47 41.64
N ARG A 14 -22.33 26.93 42.80
CA ARG A 14 -23.72 26.65 43.18
C ARG A 14 -24.46 25.68 42.24
N LYS A 15 -23.75 24.95 41.38
CA LYS A 15 -24.34 23.86 40.60
C LYS A 15 -24.27 22.56 41.40
N PRO A 16 -25.24 21.65 41.25
CA PRO A 16 -25.12 20.32 41.82
C PRO A 16 -23.91 19.59 41.22
N LYS A 17 -23.12 18.96 42.07
CA LYS A 17 -21.91 18.21 41.70
C LYS A 17 -22.19 17.13 40.67
N MET A 18 -23.37 16.50 40.76
CA MET A 18 -23.88 15.55 39.78
C MET A 18 -23.88 16.13 38.35
N ILE A 19 -24.30 17.39 38.20
CA ILE A 19 -24.38 18.06 36.88
C ILE A 19 -22.98 18.31 36.34
N THR A 20 -22.07 18.79 37.19
CA THR A 20 -20.68 19.04 36.75
C THR A 20 -19.95 17.77 36.33
N GLU A 21 -20.21 16.65 37.02
CA GLU A 21 -19.57 15.38 36.68
C GLU A 21 -20.16 14.77 35.42
N TYR A 22 -21.48 14.83 35.25
CA TYR A 22 -22.14 14.42 34.01
C TYR A 22 -21.58 15.20 32.82
N ASN A 23 -21.54 16.53 32.91
CA ASN A 23 -21.02 17.37 31.82
C ASN A 23 -19.54 17.10 31.50
N LYS A 24 -18.75 16.69 32.50
CA LYS A 24 -17.33 16.34 32.31
C LYS A 24 -17.14 15.07 31.47
N TYR A 25 -18.03 14.09 31.60
CA TYR A 25 -17.86 12.76 30.98
C TYR A 25 -18.86 12.43 29.87
N MET A 26 -19.96 13.18 29.72
CA MET A 26 -21.01 12.88 28.73
C MET A 26 -20.52 12.92 27.27
N GLY A 27 -19.50 13.73 26.97
CA GLY A 27 -19.04 13.98 25.59
C GLY A 27 -18.15 12.89 24.99
N GLY A 28 -17.87 11.79 25.69
CA GLY A 28 -16.95 10.76 25.20
C GLY A 28 -17.40 10.11 23.89
N VAL A 29 -18.70 9.82 23.76
CA VAL A 29 -19.27 9.20 22.56
C VAL A 29 -19.29 10.19 21.40
N ASP A 30 -19.81 11.40 21.62
CA ASP A 30 -19.87 12.45 20.61
C ASP A 30 -18.48 12.82 20.08
N LEU A 31 -17.47 12.85 20.97
CA LEU A 31 -16.08 13.06 20.58
C LEU A 31 -15.57 11.93 19.68
N ASN A 32 -15.86 10.67 20.01
CA ASN A 32 -15.45 9.52 19.19
C ASN A 32 -16.11 9.56 17.80
N ASP A 33 -17.40 9.90 17.74
CA ASP A 33 -18.14 10.01 16.49
C ASP A 33 -17.63 11.19 15.64
N MET A 34 -17.33 12.33 16.26
CA MET A 34 -16.67 13.45 15.60
C MET A 34 -15.27 13.06 15.09
N LEU A 35 -14.48 12.33 15.89
CA LEU A 35 -13.16 11.87 15.48
C LEU A 35 -13.23 10.91 14.28
N THR A 36 -14.27 10.09 14.23
CA THR A 36 -14.54 9.15 13.13
C THR A 36 -14.94 9.89 11.86
N SER A 37 -15.80 10.91 11.95
CA SER A 37 -16.29 11.64 10.78
C SER A 37 -15.19 12.40 10.01
N PHE A 38 -14.12 12.84 10.69
CA PHE A 38 -12.98 13.50 10.02
C PHE A 38 -12.24 12.62 9.01
N TYR A 39 -12.27 11.29 9.19
CA TYR A 39 -11.58 10.33 8.32
C TYR A 39 -12.53 9.32 7.68
N GLU A 40 -13.84 9.57 7.73
CA GLU A 40 -14.84 8.66 7.18
C GLU A 40 -14.67 8.49 5.66
N ASP A 41 -14.70 7.24 5.20
CA ASP A 41 -14.63 6.93 3.77
C ASP A 41 -15.96 7.32 3.09
N GLY A 42 -15.95 8.45 2.36
CA GLY A 42 -17.12 8.99 1.64
C GLY A 42 -17.64 8.12 0.48
N ARG A 43 -17.24 6.85 0.41
CA ARG A 43 -17.62 5.90 -0.64
C ARG A 43 -19.08 5.51 -0.50
N LYS A 44 -19.88 5.91 -1.49
CA LYS A 44 -21.27 5.47 -1.62
C LYS A 44 -21.31 3.96 -1.87
N SER A 45 -22.03 3.24 -1.01
CA SER A 45 -22.30 1.81 -1.22
C SER A 45 -23.74 1.47 -0.91
N THR A 46 -24.34 0.65 -1.76
CA THR A 46 -25.68 0.07 -1.57
C THR A 46 -25.68 -1.05 -0.52
N LYS A 47 -24.52 -1.64 -0.23
CA LYS A 47 -24.37 -2.75 0.73
C LYS A 47 -24.12 -2.20 2.13
N MET A 48 -25.09 -2.33 3.04
CA MET A 48 -25.02 -1.80 4.41
C MET A 48 -23.88 -2.39 5.25
N TRP A 49 -23.57 -3.68 5.09
CA TRP A 49 -22.49 -4.32 5.84
C TRP A 49 -21.13 -3.65 5.65
N LYS A 50 -20.88 -3.03 4.47
CA LYS A 50 -19.63 -2.30 4.21
C LYS A 50 -19.48 -1.11 5.14
N LYS A 51 -20.56 -0.35 5.35
CA LYS A 51 -20.55 0.81 6.28
C LYS A 51 -20.21 0.37 7.70
N ILE A 52 -20.79 -0.75 8.15
CA ILE A 52 -20.52 -1.30 9.48
C ILE A 52 -19.04 -1.69 9.62
N VAL A 53 -18.50 -2.45 8.66
CA VAL A 53 -17.11 -2.91 8.69
C VAL A 53 -16.13 -1.74 8.67
N PHE A 54 -16.33 -0.76 7.79
CA PHE A 54 -15.45 0.41 7.74
C PHE A 54 -15.53 1.26 9.02
N ASN A 55 -16.73 1.44 9.57
CA ASN A 55 -16.89 2.12 10.86
C ASN A 55 -16.13 1.40 12.00
N ILE A 56 -16.15 0.07 12.04
CA ILE A 56 -15.37 -0.71 13.00
C ILE A 56 -13.87 -0.45 12.81
N ILE A 57 -13.38 -0.48 11.56
CA ILE A 57 -11.96 -0.21 11.25
C ILE A 57 -11.56 1.21 11.70
N HIS A 58 -12.37 2.23 11.42
CA HIS A 58 -12.09 3.59 11.87
C HIS A 58 -11.98 3.69 13.40
N ARG A 59 -12.89 3.03 14.13
CA ARG A 59 -12.83 2.95 15.60
C ARG A 59 -11.60 2.22 16.11
N MET A 60 -11.20 1.12 15.44
CA MET A 60 -9.96 0.41 15.77
C MET A 60 -8.73 1.32 15.61
N VAL A 61 -8.66 2.09 14.51
CA VAL A 61 -7.54 3.03 14.27
C VAL A 61 -7.50 4.14 15.32
N ILE A 62 -8.65 4.68 15.73
CA ILE A 62 -8.73 5.68 16.81
C ILE A 62 -8.22 5.08 18.13
N ASN A 63 -8.65 3.87 18.47
CA ASN A 63 -8.21 3.20 19.70
C ASN A 63 -6.71 2.88 19.67
N ALA A 64 -6.18 2.44 18.53
CA ALA A 64 -4.75 2.22 18.34
C ALA A 64 -3.95 3.53 18.49
N TYR A 65 -4.47 4.64 17.97
CA TYR A 65 -3.86 5.95 18.16
C TYR A 65 -3.86 6.40 19.62
N ILE A 66 -4.95 6.17 20.37
CA ILE A 66 -4.99 6.47 21.81
C ILE A 66 -3.91 5.68 22.56
N LEU A 67 -3.78 4.38 22.27
CA LEU A 67 -2.72 3.55 22.86
C LEU A 67 -1.32 4.05 22.45
N TYR A 68 -1.13 4.42 21.18
CA TYR A 68 0.13 4.99 20.72
C TYR A 68 0.49 6.27 21.47
N GLN A 69 -0.47 7.16 21.70
CA GLN A 69 -0.26 8.38 22.49
C GLN A 69 0.08 8.09 23.95
N GLN A 70 -0.54 7.07 24.56
CA GLN A 70 -0.26 6.69 25.94
C GLN A 70 1.12 6.06 26.15
N ASN A 71 1.67 5.42 25.11
CA ASN A 71 2.95 4.71 25.17
C ASN A 71 4.12 5.49 24.54
N SER A 72 3.90 6.72 24.08
CA SER A 72 4.92 7.52 23.39
C SER A 72 5.07 8.89 24.02
N ASP A 73 6.28 9.25 24.45
CA ASP A 73 6.56 10.58 25.02
C ASP A 73 6.45 11.71 23.99
N ASN A 74 6.68 11.40 22.70
CA ASN A 74 6.61 12.34 21.58
C ASN A 74 5.64 11.84 20.51
N ALA A 75 4.40 11.56 20.91
CA ALA A 75 3.37 11.09 20.00
C ALA A 75 3.13 12.08 18.86
N LYS A 76 3.25 11.60 17.63
CA LYS A 76 2.97 12.38 16.42
C LYS A 76 1.47 12.64 16.28
N SER A 77 1.11 13.59 15.41
CA SER A 77 -0.29 13.87 15.10
C SER A 77 -1.01 12.64 14.51
N ARG A 78 -2.32 12.58 14.71
CA ARG A 78 -3.18 11.50 14.19
C ARG A 78 -3.02 11.27 12.68
N LEU A 79 -2.90 12.35 11.91
CA LEU A 79 -2.67 12.26 10.47
C LEU A 79 -1.36 11.53 10.16
N HIS A 80 -0.28 11.89 10.84
CA HIS A 80 1.02 11.26 10.66
C HIS A 80 0.98 9.79 11.07
N PHE A 81 0.32 9.48 12.18
CA PHE A 81 0.13 8.10 12.62
C PHE A 81 -0.60 7.25 11.57
N ILE A 82 -1.68 7.78 10.98
CA ILE A 82 -2.43 7.10 9.92
C ILE A 82 -1.57 6.90 8.68
N GLN A 83 -0.75 7.87 8.28
CA GLN A 83 0.17 7.73 7.15
C GLN A 83 1.17 6.58 7.38
N LEU A 84 1.81 6.53 8.56
CA LEU A 84 2.71 5.44 8.91
C LEU A 84 2.01 4.08 8.89
N LEU A 85 0.79 4.01 9.40
CA LEU A 85 -0.01 2.78 9.40
C LEU A 85 -0.35 2.33 7.98
N ILE A 86 -0.67 3.27 7.08
CA ILE A 86 -0.92 2.96 5.67
C ILE A 86 0.35 2.47 4.99
N ASP A 87 1.48 3.12 5.22
CA ASP A 87 2.77 2.73 4.62
C ASP A 87 3.16 1.30 5.04
N ASP A 88 3.06 1.01 6.35
CA ASP A 88 3.37 -0.30 6.93
C ASP A 88 2.47 -1.41 6.37
N LEU A 89 1.15 -1.21 6.36
CA LEU A 89 0.21 -2.17 5.78
C LEU A 89 0.36 -2.34 4.26
N SER A 90 0.82 -1.29 3.57
CA SER A 90 0.98 -1.31 2.12
C SER A 90 2.26 -2.02 1.70
N GLU A 91 3.32 -1.99 2.51
CA GLU A 91 4.61 -2.58 2.18
C GLU A 91 4.48 -4.07 1.83
N ASP A 92 3.78 -4.84 2.67
CA ASP A 92 3.49 -6.26 2.49
C ASP A 92 2.68 -6.58 1.23
N HIS A 93 1.78 -5.68 0.83
CA HIS A 93 1.00 -5.84 -0.38
C HIS A 93 1.85 -5.51 -1.61
N MET A 94 2.66 -4.45 -1.55
CA MET A 94 3.50 -4.00 -2.65
C MET A 94 4.62 -5.00 -2.96
N THR A 95 5.22 -5.63 -1.94
CA THR A 95 6.21 -6.70 -2.13
C THR A 95 5.61 -7.89 -2.87
N ARG A 96 4.44 -8.38 -2.44
CA ARG A 96 3.72 -9.47 -3.10
C ARG A 96 3.31 -9.12 -4.53
N ASN A 97 2.81 -7.91 -4.75
CA ASN A 97 2.36 -7.49 -6.07
C ASN A 97 3.53 -7.26 -7.05
N ARG A 98 4.68 -6.78 -6.57
CA ARG A 98 5.91 -6.68 -7.37
C ARG A 98 6.41 -8.05 -7.83
N VAL A 99 6.34 -9.07 -6.98
CA VAL A 99 6.69 -10.45 -7.35
C VAL A 99 5.76 -10.95 -8.47
N ASN A 100 4.44 -10.79 -8.30
CA ASN A 100 3.46 -11.21 -9.32
C ASN A 100 3.66 -10.49 -10.66
N LEU A 101 3.91 -9.18 -10.65
CA LEU A 101 4.18 -8.41 -11.86
C LEU A 101 5.53 -8.79 -12.50
N GLY A 102 6.52 -9.16 -11.70
CA GLY A 102 7.79 -9.71 -12.17
C GLY A 102 7.59 -11.02 -12.93
N VAL A 103 6.83 -11.95 -12.35
CA VAL A 103 6.49 -13.24 -12.96
C VAL A 103 5.73 -13.07 -14.27
N LEU A 104 4.70 -12.22 -14.30
CA LEU A 104 3.93 -11.94 -15.53
C LEU A 104 4.82 -11.36 -16.64
N ASN A 105 5.72 -10.42 -16.29
CA ASN A 105 6.65 -9.85 -17.25
C ASN A 105 7.65 -10.90 -17.77
N ASP A 106 8.13 -11.81 -16.93
CA ASP A 106 9.02 -12.89 -17.36
C ASP A 106 8.33 -13.90 -18.27
N GLU A 107 7.05 -14.20 -18.03
CA GLU A 107 6.23 -15.02 -18.92
C GLU A 107 6.02 -14.35 -20.29
N ILE A 108 5.65 -13.08 -20.32
CA ILE A 108 5.50 -12.30 -21.56
C ILE A 108 6.83 -12.22 -22.31
N ASN A 109 7.94 -11.98 -21.60
CA ASN A 109 9.28 -11.96 -22.21
C ASN A 109 9.65 -13.34 -22.78
N ASN A 110 9.26 -14.44 -22.12
CA ASN A 110 9.50 -15.79 -22.62
C ASN A 110 8.63 -16.12 -23.86
N GLN A 111 7.39 -15.62 -23.96
CA GLN A 111 6.56 -15.79 -25.16
C GLN A 111 7.15 -15.06 -26.38
N ASN A 112 7.73 -13.89 -26.18
CA ASN A 112 8.32 -13.09 -27.26
C ASN A 112 9.79 -13.48 -27.60
N LEU A 113 10.35 -14.46 -26.90
CA LEU A 113 11.68 -14.99 -27.12
C LEU A 113 11.61 -16.46 -27.52
N ARG A 114 12.02 -16.77 -28.75
CA ARG A 114 12.15 -18.16 -29.20
C ARG A 114 13.56 -18.69 -28.93
N LYS A 115 13.67 -19.89 -28.36
CA LYS A 115 14.96 -20.61 -28.24
C LYS A 115 15.34 -21.19 -29.60
N LEU A 116 16.59 -20.97 -30.03
CA LEU A 116 17.11 -21.56 -31.26
C LEU A 116 17.22 -23.09 -31.11
N PRO A 117 16.83 -23.87 -32.13
CA PRO A 117 17.11 -25.30 -32.16
C PRO A 117 18.62 -25.54 -32.27
N GLU A 118 19.11 -26.61 -31.61
CA GLU A 118 20.52 -27.01 -31.54
C GLU A 118 21.44 -26.05 -30.76
N ARG A 119 22.75 -26.34 -30.67
CA ARG A 119 23.77 -25.47 -30.06
C ARG A 119 24.04 -24.19 -30.88
N LYS A 120 23.06 -23.72 -31.66
CA LYS A 120 23.12 -22.51 -32.48
C LYS A 120 22.94 -21.28 -31.59
N GLU A 121 23.80 -20.29 -31.79
CA GLU A 121 23.81 -19.04 -31.04
C GLU A 121 23.91 -17.85 -31.99
N LYS A 122 23.27 -16.73 -31.65
CA LYS A 122 23.40 -15.46 -32.35
C LYS A 122 24.04 -14.41 -31.44
N ASP A 123 24.74 -13.44 -32.03
CA ASP A 123 25.26 -12.31 -31.27
C ASP A 123 24.09 -11.51 -30.68
N CYS A 124 24.19 -11.08 -29.42
CA CYS A 124 23.15 -10.25 -28.83
C CYS A 124 23.21 -8.82 -29.38
N CYS A 125 22.14 -8.35 -30.01
CA CYS A 125 22.10 -7.00 -30.59
C CYS A 125 22.16 -5.84 -29.58
N VAL A 126 22.02 -6.12 -28.28
CA VAL A 126 22.05 -5.11 -27.21
C VAL A 126 23.40 -5.03 -26.51
N CYS A 127 24.06 -6.16 -26.28
CA CYS A 127 25.25 -6.23 -25.42
C CYS A 127 26.49 -6.81 -26.09
N SER A 128 26.38 -7.31 -27.33
CA SER A 128 27.54 -7.78 -28.10
C SER A 128 28.15 -6.62 -28.85
N VAL A 129 29.41 -6.29 -28.55
CA VAL A 129 30.18 -5.24 -29.22
C VAL A 129 31.40 -5.89 -29.86
N ARG A 130 31.44 -5.98 -31.20
CA ARG A 130 32.54 -6.66 -31.91
C ARG A 130 33.86 -5.93 -31.85
N ASN A 131 33.82 -4.61 -31.68
CA ASN A 131 35.01 -3.75 -31.75
C ASN A 131 35.83 -3.75 -30.45
N VAL A 132 35.38 -4.44 -29.40
CA VAL A 132 36.09 -4.54 -28.12
C VAL A 132 36.60 -5.97 -27.94
N PRO A 133 37.88 -6.18 -27.58
CA PRO A 133 38.40 -7.52 -27.22
C PRO A 133 37.54 -8.15 -26.11
N GLY A 134 37.01 -9.35 -26.34
CA GLY A 134 36.08 -10.01 -25.40
C GLY A 134 34.65 -9.41 -25.35
N GLY A 135 34.35 -8.41 -26.18
CA GLY A 135 33.02 -7.76 -26.23
C GLY A 135 31.93 -8.58 -26.93
N ARG A 136 32.28 -9.70 -27.56
CA ARG A 136 31.33 -10.58 -28.25
C ARG A 136 30.52 -11.39 -27.25
N LYS A 137 29.21 -11.15 -27.19
CA LYS A 137 28.28 -11.86 -26.29
C LYS A 137 27.21 -12.61 -27.09
N ARG A 138 27.13 -13.92 -26.90
CA ARG A 138 26.26 -14.83 -27.67
C ARG A 138 25.02 -15.22 -26.87
N SER A 139 23.85 -15.26 -27.53
CA SER A 139 22.58 -15.70 -26.96
C SER A 139 22.00 -16.90 -27.72
N LYS A 140 21.32 -17.77 -26.97
CA LYS A 140 20.53 -18.90 -27.48
C LYS A 140 19.06 -18.54 -27.80
N HIS A 141 18.67 -17.29 -27.54
CA HIS A 141 17.31 -16.80 -27.74
C HIS A 141 17.28 -15.72 -28.83
N ILE A 142 16.20 -15.71 -29.60
CA ILE A 142 15.91 -14.71 -30.62
C ILE A 142 14.57 -14.04 -30.33
N CYS A 143 14.46 -12.77 -30.71
CA CYS A 143 13.17 -12.08 -30.71
C CYS A 143 12.25 -12.72 -31.77
N VAL A 144 10.98 -12.99 -31.43
CA VAL A 144 10.01 -13.53 -32.38
C VAL A 144 9.62 -12.49 -33.44
N LEU A 145 9.67 -11.19 -33.12
CA LEU A 145 9.25 -10.11 -34.02
C LEU A 145 10.31 -9.75 -35.08
N CYS A 146 11.58 -9.60 -34.69
CA CYS A 146 12.64 -9.16 -35.61
C CYS A 146 13.74 -10.22 -35.86
N HIS A 147 13.63 -11.41 -35.26
CA HIS A 147 14.57 -12.53 -35.40
C HIS A 147 16.06 -12.27 -35.07
N LYS A 148 16.36 -11.13 -34.46
CA LYS A 148 17.69 -10.76 -33.94
C LYS A 148 17.98 -11.54 -32.64
N GLY A 149 19.26 -11.84 -32.39
CA GLY A 149 19.71 -12.53 -31.18
C GLY A 149 19.64 -11.62 -29.96
N VAL A 150 19.03 -12.08 -28.87
CA VAL A 150 18.81 -11.26 -27.66
C VAL A 150 18.89 -12.14 -26.41
N HIS A 151 19.61 -11.73 -25.36
CA HIS A 151 19.53 -12.40 -24.05
C HIS A 151 18.21 -12.10 -23.36
N LYS A 152 17.70 -13.00 -22.51
CA LYS A 152 16.46 -12.77 -21.73
C LYS A 152 16.47 -11.42 -20.99
N MET A 153 17.56 -11.13 -20.28
CA MET A 153 17.78 -9.86 -19.57
C MET A 153 17.95 -8.64 -20.48
N CYS A 154 18.36 -8.83 -21.74
CA CYS A 154 18.51 -7.75 -22.72
C CYS A 154 17.21 -7.47 -23.50
N TYR A 155 16.22 -8.35 -23.42
CA TYR A 155 14.98 -8.23 -24.18
C TYR A 155 14.20 -6.96 -23.85
N LYS A 156 14.13 -6.54 -22.58
CA LYS A 156 13.46 -5.30 -22.19
C LYS A 156 14.07 -4.04 -22.83
N LYS A 157 15.38 -4.03 -23.10
CA LYS A 157 16.05 -2.92 -23.82
C LYS A 157 15.82 -3.03 -25.33
N HIS A 158 15.79 -4.26 -25.84
CA HIS A 158 15.53 -4.54 -27.25
C HIS A 158 14.09 -4.22 -27.65
N SER A 159 13.08 -4.59 -26.86
CA SER A 159 11.66 -4.42 -27.18
C SER A 159 11.28 -2.95 -27.42
N ARG A 160 11.95 -2.01 -26.75
CA ARG A 160 11.77 -0.56 -26.96
C ARG A 160 12.28 -0.05 -28.31
N ARG A 161 13.11 -0.84 -29.01
CA ARG A 161 13.77 -0.50 -30.28
C ARG A 161 13.57 -1.61 -31.32
N CYS A 162 12.59 -2.48 -31.10
CA CYS A 162 12.32 -3.62 -31.95
C CYS A 162 11.41 -3.18 -33.09
N ASN A 163 11.97 -3.05 -34.29
CA ASN A 163 11.21 -2.83 -35.52
C ASN A 163 11.08 -4.17 -36.25
N ALA A 164 9.88 -4.47 -36.76
CA ALA A 164 9.57 -5.72 -37.47
C ALA A 164 10.15 -5.77 -38.88
N ASP A 165 10.58 -4.62 -39.43
CA ASP A 165 10.95 -4.49 -40.84
C ASP A 165 12.39 -4.01 -41.01
N GLU A 166 13.26 -4.98 -41.31
CA GLU A 166 14.42 -4.89 -42.21
C GLU A 166 14.79 -6.30 -42.68
#